data_AF-A0A940UPB4-F1
#
_entry.id   AF-A0A940UPB4-F1
#
_cell.length_a   1.000
_cell.length_b   1.000
_cell.length_c   1.000
_cell.angle_alpha   90.00
_cell.angle_beta   90.00
_cell.angle_gamma   90.00
#
_symmetry.space_group_name_H-M   'P 1'
#
loop_
_entity.id
_entity.type
_entity.pdbx_description
1 polymer ?
#
loop_
_entity_poly.entity_id
_entity_poly.type
_entity_poly.pdbx_seq_one_letter_code
_entity_poly.pdbx_strand_id
1 'polypeptide(L)'
;MSEVTVGCVSLVALLLLFFTGLELPFCMILVGFAGFTYLVNFKAATHMMAKDFYDVFVSYGYTVFPLFIFMGQVAFASGMAK
;
A
#
# COMPACT_ATOMS: atom_id res chain seq x y z
N MET A 1 -22.47 7.22 14.49
CA MET A 1 -21.42 7.66 15.45
C MET A 1 -20.64 8.80 14.81
N SER A 2 -20.09 9.74 15.58
CA SER A 2 -19.21 10.76 15.00
C SER A 2 -18.05 10.07 14.28
N GLU A 3 -17.73 10.52 13.07
CA GLU A 3 -16.64 9.98 12.24
C GLU A 3 -15.31 9.97 13.00
N VAL A 4 -15.15 10.95 13.89
CA VAL A 4 -14.00 11.10 14.79
C VAL A 4 -13.89 9.93 15.77
N THR A 5 -15.02 9.46 16.32
CA THR A 5 -15.01 8.32 17.27
C THR A 5 -14.60 7.03 16.58
N VAL A 6 -15.09 6.79 15.37
CA VAL A 6 -14.69 5.61 14.57
C VAL A 6 -13.20 5.67 14.24
N GLY A 7 -12.69 6.85 13.86
CA GLY A 7 -11.27 7.08 13.65
C GLY A 7 -10.43 6.77 14.88
N CYS A 8 -10.81 7.29 16.06
CA CYS A 8 -10.11 7.01 17.31
C CYS A 8 -10.09 5.52 17.66
N VAL A 9 -11.23 4.82 17.52
CA VAL A 9 -11.29 3.37 17.80
C VAL A 9 -10.40 2.58 16.83
N SER A 10 -10.42 2.93 15.55
CA SER A 10 -9.59 2.28 14.52
C SER A 10 -8.10 2.49 14.79
N LEU A 11 -7.70 3.69 15.24
CA LEU A 11 -6.32 4.02 15.57
C LEU A 11 -5.82 3.22 16.78
N VAL A 12 -6.64 3.10 17.83
CA VAL A 12 -6.34 2.25 18.99
C VAL A 12 -6.25 0.79 18.61
N ALA A 13 -7.15 0.30 17.75
CA ALA A 13 -7.11 -1.07 17.25
C ALA A 13 -5.83 -1.37 16.44
N LEU A 14 -5.39 -0.42 15.60
CA LEU A 14 -4.14 -0.52 14.85
C LEU A 14 -2.91 -0.58 15.76
N LEU A 15 -2.88 0.24 16.82
CA LEU A 15 -1.83 0.20 17.84
C LEU A 15 -1.76 -1.15 18.55
N LEU A 16 -2.92 -1.75 18.88
CA LEU A 16 -2.96 -3.09 19.47
C LEU A 16 -2.45 -4.17 18.51
N LEU A 17 -2.75 -4.05 17.21
CA LEU A 17 -2.31 -4.99 16.18
C LEU A 17 -0.79 -4.98 15.94
N PHE A 18 -0.10 -3.87 16.25
CA PHE A 18 1.36 -3.82 16.16
C PHE A 18 2.04 -4.70 17.21
N PHE A 19 1.40 -4.96 18.35
CA PHE A 19 1.94 -5.86 19.36
C PHE A 19 1.86 -7.34 18.95
N THR A 20 1.01 -7.71 17.99
CA THR A 20 0.90 -9.09 17.50
C THR A 20 2.08 -9.55 16.63
N GLY A 21 3.07 -8.69 16.37
CA GLY A 21 4.27 -9.04 15.58
C GLY A 21 3.99 -9.22 14.09
N LEU A 22 2.78 -8.85 13.65
CA LEU A 22 2.36 -8.88 12.26
C LEU A 22 2.97 -7.66 11.55
N GLU A 23 3.44 -7.86 10.32
CA GLU A 23 4.09 -6.81 9.54
C GLU A 23 3.16 -5.61 9.29
N LEU A 24 3.74 -4.41 9.43
CA LEU A 24 3.06 -3.11 9.37
C LEU A 24 2.05 -2.97 8.21
N PRO A 25 2.37 -3.36 6.95
CA PRO A 25 1.48 -3.16 5.82
C PRO A 25 0.15 -3.92 5.95
N PHE A 26 0.20 -5.13 6.50
CA PHE A 26 -0.99 -5.98 6.66
C PHE A 26 -1.93 -5.42 7.72
N CYS A 27 -1.36 -4.94 8.84
CA CYS A 27 -2.12 -4.24 9.88
C CYS A 27 -2.81 -2.98 9.33
N MET A 28 -2.10 -2.19 8.52
CA MET A 28 -2.62 -0.96 7.93
C MET A 28 -3.75 -1.23 6.92
N ILE A 29 -3.60 -2.24 6.08
CA ILE A 29 -4.65 -2.64 5.11
C ILE A 29 -5.90 -3.13 5.85
N LEU A 30 -5.76 -4.02 6.83
CA LEU A 30 -6.90 -4.60 7.54
C LEU A 30 -7.70 -3.55 8.30
N VAL A 31 -7.03 -2.71 9.11
CA VAL A 31 -7.70 -1.70 9.92
C VAL A 31 -8.22 -0.56 9.06
N GLY A 32 -7.45 -0.13 8.05
CA GLY A 32 -7.87 0.90 7.10
C GLY A 32 -9.11 0.48 6.32
N PHE A 33 -9.13 -0.75 5.80
CA PHE A 33 -10.28 -1.30 5.07
C PHE A 33 -11.52 -1.47 5.96
N ALA A 34 -11.35 -2.02 7.17
CA ALA A 34 -12.46 -2.20 8.12
C ALA A 34 -13.05 -0.86 8.57
N GLY A 35 -12.21 0.14 8.87
CA GLY A 35 -12.63 1.49 9.26
C GLY A 35 -13.35 2.24 8.12
N PHE A 36 -12.81 2.17 6.89
CA PHE A 36 -13.43 2.81 5.72
C PHE A 36 -14.75 2.15 5.30
N THR A 37 -14.83 0.82 5.41
CA THR A 37 -16.06 0.07 5.12
C THR A 37 -17.19 0.48 6.07
N TYR A 38 -16.87 0.72 7.34
CA TYR A 38 -17.85 1.16 8.34
C TYR A 38 -18.30 2.61 8.15
N LEU A 39 -17.43 3.50 7.67
CA LEU A 39 -17.73 4.92 7.50
C LEU A 39 -18.50 5.25 6.21
N VAL A 40 -18.12 4.65 5.08
CA VAL A 40 -18.61 5.08 3.77
C VAL A 40 -19.53 4.02 3.16
N ASN A 41 -18.93 2.96 2.58
CA ASN A 41 -19.62 1.82 2.01
C ASN A 41 -18.58 0.79 1.55
N PHE A 42 -18.94 -0.50 1.49
CA PHE A 42 -18.05 -1.56 1.03
C PHE A 42 -17.52 -1.30 -0.39
N LYS A 43 -18.37 -0.79 -1.29
CA LYS A 43 -17.97 -0.49 -2.67
C LYS A 43 -16.92 0.64 -2.77
N ALA A 44 -17.02 1.64 -1.90
CA ALA A 44 -16.08 2.76 -1.88
C ALA A 44 -14.73 2.34 -1.28
N ALA A 45 -14.76 1.54 -0.20
CA ALA A 45 -13.56 1.00 0.43
C ALA A 45 -12.73 0.14 -0.53
N THR A 46 -13.39 -0.75 -1.29
CA THR A 46 -12.70 -1.60 -2.28
C THR A 46 -12.12 -0.80 -3.44
N HIS A 47 -12.84 0.22 -3.92
CA HIS A 47 -12.31 1.11 -4.96
C HIS A 47 -11.09 1.90 -4.47
N MET A 48 -11.10 2.33 -3.21
CA MET A 48 -9.95 3.03 -2.61
C MET A 48 -8.74 2.11 -2.51
N MET A 49 -8.89 0.87 -2.03
CA MET A 49 -7.79 -0.11 -2.03
C MET A 49 -7.24 -0.33 -3.44
N ALA A 50 -8.10 -0.55 -4.44
CA ALA A 50 -7.65 -0.75 -5.82
C ALA A 50 -6.86 0.45 -6.35
N LYS A 51 -7.28 1.67 -5.99
CA LYS A 51 -6.56 2.90 -6.32
C LYS A 51 -5.20 2.99 -5.63
N ASP A 52 -5.12 2.68 -4.34
CA ASP A 52 -3.86 2.71 -3.59
C ASP A 52 -2.83 1.74 -4.20
N PHE A 53 -3.24 0.54 -4.55
CA PHE A 53 -2.38 -0.41 -5.27
C PHE A 53 -1.92 0.15 -6.62
N TYR A 54 -2.85 0.69 -7.40
CA TYR A 54 -2.53 1.26 -8.71
C TYR A 54 -1.54 2.42 -8.61
N ASP A 55 -1.71 3.33 -7.64
CA ASP A 55 -0.82 4.47 -7.43
C ASP A 55 0.59 4.02 -7.01
N VAL A 56 0.73 2.90 -6.29
CA VAL A 56 2.04 2.30 -5.99
C VAL A 56 2.71 1.74 -7.24
N PHE A 57 1.97 1.03 -8.10
CA PHE A 57 2.52 0.46 -9.35
C PHE A 57 2.95 1.55 -10.35
N VAL A 58 2.20 2.63 -10.43
CA VAL A 58 2.50 3.77 -11.32
C VAL A 58 3.52 4.73 -10.71
N SER A 59 3.93 4.50 -9.46
CA SER A 59 4.95 5.31 -8.81
C SER A 59 6.25 5.30 -9.61
N TYR A 60 6.80 6.49 -9.82
CA TYR A 60 7.99 6.72 -10.63
C TYR A 60 9.17 5.86 -10.15
N GLY A 61 9.38 5.74 -8.83
CA GLY A 61 10.47 4.95 -8.26
C GLY A 61 10.38 3.45 -8.59
N TYR A 62 9.18 2.87 -8.50
CA TYR A 62 8.94 1.45 -8.80
C TYR A 62 8.99 1.16 -10.30
N THR A 63 8.74 2.14 -11.16
CA THR A 63 8.86 2.00 -12.62
C THR A 63 10.32 2.18 -13.08
N VAL A 64 11.06 3.11 -12.48
CA VAL A 64 12.47 3.38 -12.84
C VAL A 64 13.38 2.20 -12.46
N PHE A 65 13.12 1.52 -11.34
CA PHE A 65 13.99 0.46 -10.85
C PHE A 65 14.10 -0.75 -11.82
N PRO A 66 13.00 -1.33 -12.33
CA PRO A 66 13.05 -2.37 -13.37
C PRO A 66 13.68 -1.89 -14.69
N LEU A 67 13.37 -0.67 -15.13
CA LEU A 67 13.94 -0.10 -16.36
C LEU A 67 15.46 0.10 -16.26
N PHE A 68 15.95 0.51 -15.09
CA PHE A 68 17.39 0.63 -14.84
C PHE A 68 18.10 -0.72 -14.88
N ILE A 69 17.51 -1.75 -14.25
CA ILE A 69 18.02 -3.12 -14.32
C ILE A 69 18.02 -3.62 -15.77
N PHE A 70 16.92 -3.38 -16.50
CA PHE A 70 16.79 -3.78 -17.90
C PHE A 70 17.84 -3.09 -18.79
N MET A 71 18.06 -1.79 -18.63
CA MET A 71 19.14 -1.06 -19.30
C MET A 71 20.50 -1.69 -19.01
N GLY A 72 20.79 -2.04 -17.75
CA GLY A 72 22.02 -2.71 -17.35
C GLY A 72 22.21 -4.06 -18.05
N GLN A 73 21.15 -4.87 -18.15
CA GLN A 73 21.19 -6.15 -18.87
C GLN A 73 21.42 -5.97 -20.37
N VAL A 74 20.81 -4.95 -20.99
CA VAL A 74 21.02 -4.64 -22.42
C VAL A 74 22.45 -4.14 -22.68
N ALA A 75 23.01 -3.32 -21.80
CA ALA A 75 24.39 -2.83 -21.91
C ALA A 75 25.43 -3.96 -21.74
N PHE A 76 25.15 -4.92 -20.86
CA PHE A 76 25.97 -6.13 -20.69
C PHE A 76 25.89 -7.06 -21.91
N ALA A 77 24.68 -7.30 -22.42
CA ALA A 77 24.46 -8.14 -23.60
C ALA A 77 25.05 -7.55 -24.90
N SER A 78 25.11 -6.22 -25.01
CA SER A 78 25.68 -5.51 -26.17
C SER A 78 27.19 -5.27 -26.08
N GLY A 79 27.85 -5.70 -24.99
CA GLY A 79 29.30 -5.52 -24.80
C GLY A 79 29.74 -4.08 -24.55
N MET A 80 28.80 -3.15 -24.32
CA MET A 80 29.10 -1.77 -23.94
C MET A 80 29.50 -1.62 -22.46
N ALA A 81 29.00 -2.54 -21.62
CA ALA A 81 29.40 -2.65 -20.22
C ALA A 81 30.50 -3.73 -20.10
N LYS A 82 31.76 -3.32 -20.16
CA LYS A 82 32.92 -4.11 -19.73
C LYS A 82 33.39 -3.63 -18.37
#